data_AF-A0A2N8ZNC6-F1
#
_entry.id   AF-A0A2N8ZNC6-F1
#
_cell.length_a   1.000
_cell.length_b   1.000
_cell.length_c   1.000
_cell.angle_alpha   90.00
_cell.angle_beta   90.00
_cell.angle_gamma   90.00
#
_symmetry.space_group_name_H-M   'P 1'
#
loop_
_entity.id
_entity.type
_entity.pdbx_description
1 polymer ?
#
loop_
_entity_poly.entity_id
_entity_poly.type
_entity_poly.pdbx_seq_one_letter_code
_entity_poly.pdbx_strand_id
1 'polypeptide(L)' 'MPEQSKSINVTVAVHEHNNRLLTASAKKNRRVKLREAEARLAHHLHLFGADWAQAQMPHKN' A
#
# COMPACT_ATOMS: atom_id res chain seq x y z
N MET A 1 4.24 -17.96 21.15
CA MET A 1 4.59 -16.53 21.18
C MET A 1 4.11 -15.94 19.87
N PRO A 2 3.14 -15.00 19.83
CA PRO A 2 2.74 -14.42 18.56
C PRO A 2 3.91 -13.60 18.01
N GLU A 3 4.27 -13.83 16.75
CA GLU A 3 5.26 -13.01 16.04
C GLU A 3 4.91 -11.54 16.23
N GLN A 4 5.87 -10.76 16.73
CA GLN A 4 5.78 -9.31 16.63
C GLN A 4 5.81 -8.98 15.14
N SER A 5 4.64 -8.78 14.53
CA SER A 5 4.53 -8.29 13.16
C SER A 5 5.44 -7.07 13.04
N LYS A 6 6.57 -7.21 12.34
CA LYS A 6 7.51 -6.10 12.10
C LYS A 6 6.79 -5.06 11.24
N SER A 7 6.07 -4.15 11.89
CA SER A 7 5.45 -3.02 11.23
C SER A 7 6.53 -2.03 10.84
N ILE A 8 6.68 -1.78 9.54
CA ILE A 8 7.58 -0.75 9.01
C ILE A 8 6.76 0.52 8.82
N ASN A 9 7.17 1.61 9.46
CA ASN A 9 6.57 2.92 9.25
C ASN A 9 7.25 3.60 8.05
N VAL A 10 6.45 3.99 7.05
CA VAL A 10 6.94 4.70 5.87
C VAL A 10 6.31 6.08 5.81
N THR A 11 7.16 7.11 5.70
CA THR A 11 6.73 8.50 5.50
C THR A 11 6.91 8.86 4.03
N VAL A 12 5.85 9.37 3.38
CA VAL A 12 5.88 9.71 1.95
C VAL A 12 5.38 11.13 1.74
N ALA A 13 6.12 11.91 0.96
CA ALA A 13 5.64 13.19 0.46
C ALA A 13 4.76 12.96 -0.79
N VAL A 14 3.54 13.49 -0.78
CA VAL A 14 2.58 13.35 -1.88
C VAL A 14 2.35 14.70 -2.54
N HIS A 15 2.43 14.74 -3.87
CA HIS A 15 2.11 15.92 -4.66
C HIS A 15 0.68 16.41 -4.40
N GLU A 16 0.45 17.71 -4.56
CA GLU A 16 -0.81 18.37 -4.21
C GLU A 16 -2.03 17.71 -4.88
N HIS A 17 -1.92 17.34 -6.16
CA HIS A 17 -2.99 16.65 -6.88
C HIS A 17 -3.40 15.34 -6.20
N ASN A 18 -2.43 14.47 -5.89
CA ASN A 18 -2.67 13.20 -5.19
C ASN A 18 -3.19 13.43 -3.76
N ASN A 19 -2.71 14.48 -3.10
CA ASN A 19 -3.15 14.87 -1.78
C ASN A 19 -4.64 15.27 -1.76
N ARG A 20 -5.12 15.95 -2.81
CA ARG A 20 -6.54 16.29 -3.00
C ARG A 20 -7.38 15.03 -3.20
N LEU A 21 -6.94 14.11 -4.07
CA LEU A 21 -7.61 12.82 -4.30
C LEU A 21 -7.71 11.98 -3.02
N LEU A 22 -6.62 11.89 -2.26
CA LEU A 22 -6.59 11.17 -0.99
C LEU A 22 -7.55 11.79 0.04
N THR A 23 -7.62 13.11 0.11
CA THR A 23 -8.54 13.84 1.00
C THR A 23 -10.00 13.58 0.65
N ALA A 24 -10.34 13.64 -0.64
CA ALA A 24 -11.70 13.34 -1.11
C ALA A 24 -12.10 11.89 -0.79
N SER A 25 -11.18 10.94 -0.97
CA SER A 25 -11.43 9.54 -0.62
C SER A 25 -11.60 9.32 0.88
N ALA A 26 -10.74 9.93 1.70
CA ALA A 26 -10.83 9.82 3.16
C ALA A 26 -12.19 10.30 3.67
N LYS A 27 -12.68 11.43 3.11
CA LYS A 27 -14.03 11.95 3.42
C LYS A 27 -15.12 10.98 3.00
N LYS A 28 -15.05 10.42 1.78
CA LYS A 28 -16.03 9.45 1.27
C LYS A 28 -16.10 8.18 2.14
N ASN A 29 -14.94 7.67 2.56
CA ASN A 29 -14.82 6.45 3.34
C ASN A 29 -14.94 6.66 4.86
N ARG A 30 -15.21 7.90 5.31
CA ARG A 30 -15.28 8.28 6.74
C ARG A 30 -14.05 7.85 7.54
N ARG A 31 -12.86 7.99 6.93
CA ARG A 31 -11.57 7.64 7.53
C ARG A 31 -10.71 8.88 7.72
N VAL A 32 -9.80 8.82 8.69
CA VAL A 32 -8.67 9.76 8.74
C VAL A 32 -7.74 9.50 7.56
N LYS A 33 -7.08 10.56 7.10
CA LYS A 33 -6.29 10.54 5.87
C LYS A 33 -5.17 9.50 5.88
N LEU A 34 -4.51 9.31 7.03
CA LEU A 34 -3.48 8.28 7.22
C LEU A 34 -4.03 6.87 6.97
N ARG A 35 -5.14 6.50 7.63
CA ARG A 35 -5.76 5.18 7.46
C ARG A 35 -6.27 4.93 6.04
N GLU A 36 -6.72 5.98 5.36
CA GLU A 36 -7.08 5.88 3.95
C GLU A 36 -5.85 5.65 3.07
N ALA A 37 -4.73 6.31 3.36
CA ALA A 37 -3.46 6.08 2.65
C ALA A 37 -2.96 4.64 2.87
N GLU A 38 -2.98 4.16 4.12
CA GLU A 38 -2.65 2.77 4.47
C GLU A 38 -3.52 1.78 3.70
N ALA A 39 -4.84 1.97 3.71
CA ALA A 39 -5.77 1.10 2.99
C ALA A 39 -5.52 1.10 1.49
N ARG A 40 -5.24 2.27 0.89
CA ARG A 40 -4.95 2.39 -0.54
C ARG A 40 -3.61 1.77 -0.91
N LEU A 41 -2.58 1.94 -0.06
CA LEU A 41 -1.28 1.32 -0.25
C LEU A 41 -1.39 -0.21 -0.14
N ALA A 42 -2.07 -0.72 0.88
CA ALA A 42 -2.32 -2.15 1.05
C ALA A 42 -3.09 -2.74 -0.13
N HIS A 43 -4.15 -2.06 -0.59
CA HIS A 43 -4.91 -2.48 -1.76
C HIS A 43 -4.06 -2.46 -3.03
N HIS A 44 -3.23 -1.45 -3.23
CA HIS A 44 -2.33 -1.36 -4.38
C HIS A 44 -1.28 -2.48 -4.36
N LEU A 45 -0.67 -2.76 -3.21
CA LEU A 45 0.26 -3.88 -3.05
C LEU A 45 -0.43 -5.24 -3.24
N HIS A 46 -1.69 -5.39 -2.84
CA HIS A 46 -2.43 -6.62 -3.10
C HIS A 46 -2.73 -6.83 -4.59
N LEU A 47 -3.08 -5.77 -5.32
CA LEU A 47 -3.40 -5.86 -6.75
C LEU A 47 -2.18 -5.94 -7.67
N PHE A 48 -1.11 -5.21 -7.34
CA PHE A 48 0.06 -5.02 -8.20
C PHE A 48 1.37 -5.51 -7.60
N GLY A 49 1.36 -5.97 -6.35
CA GLY A 49 2.52 -6.60 -5.75
C GLY A 49 2.83 -7.89 -6.51
N ALA A 50 3.95 -7.89 -7.22
CA ALA A 50 4.52 -9.13 -7.72
C ALA A 50 5.16 -9.86 -6.54
N ASP A 51 4.88 -11.15 -6.38
CA ASP A 51 5.73 -12.02 -5.59
C ASP A 51 7.00 -12.29 -6.43
N TRP A 52 8.01 -11.45 -6.24
CA TRP A 52 9.28 -11.55 -6.97
C TRP A 52 10.00 -12.88 -6.72
N ALA A 53 9.59 -13.67 -5.73
CA ALA A 53 10.13 -15.03 -5.52
C ALA A 53 9.71 -16.01 -6.64
N GLN A 54 8.62 -15.75 -7.36
CA GLN A 54 8.16 -16.62 -8.46
C GLN A 54 8.76 -16.27 -9.83
N ALA A 55 9.41 -15.11 -9.96
CA ALA A 55 10.01 -14.66 -11.23
C ALA A 55 11.38 -15.31 -11.54
N GLN A 56 11.94 -16.12 -10.63
CA GLN A 56 13.26 -16.76 -10.78
C GLN A 56 13.21 -18.26 -11.14
N MET A 57 12.15 -18.75 -11.78
CA MET A 57 12.21 -20.05 -12.45
C MET A 57 12.21 -19.86 -13.97
N PRO A 58 13.40 -19.73 -14.61
CA PRO A 58 13.48 -19.97 -16.04
C PRO A 58 13.14 -21.44 -16.26
N HIS A 59 11.99 -21.69 -16.88
CA HIS A 59 11.63 -22.98 -17.42
C HIS A 59 12.73 -23.35 -18.43
N LYS A 60 13.66 -24.22 -18.03
CA LYS A 60 14.65 -24.80 -18.94
C LYS A 60 13.90 -25.74 -19.88
N ASN A 61 14.10 -25.52 -21.17
CA ASN A 61 13.59 -26.31 -22.27
C ASN A 61 14.40 -27.61 -22.41
#